data_AF-A0A537EQK2-F1
#
_entry.id   AF-A0A537EQK2-F1
#
_cell.length_a   1.000
_cell.length_b   1.000
_cell.length_c   1.000
_cell.angle_alpha   90.00
_cell.angle_beta   90.00
_cell.angle_gamma   90.00
#
_symmetry.space_group_name_H-M   'P 1'
#
loop_
_entity.id
_entity.type
_entity.pdbx_description
1 polymer ?
#
loop_
_entity_poly.entity_id
_entity_poly.type
_entity_poly.pdbx_seq_one_letter_code
_entity_poly.pdbx_strand_id
1 'polypeptide(L)'
;MPTVPTVPTVTTLVATIGDKVGTFTIKQIGLNVVEGVFYNPWPLCCFSMNRTITVGDDIGISCEGVSIILENINFPSQIAVFQRTLTSGGRSCPICLSGDTIINTLNGPLNVKNVTVGTPVWTVDRFGRKTTGTVLEVRKSPVPSIHEVVHIVLQDGRQLYASPAHPTADGRTFGELKQGDILDNSVLTVVELVPYGQAYTYDLLPSGDTGFYWANNILVGSTLSPA
;
A
#
# COMPACT_ATOMS: atom_id res chain seq x y z
N MET A 1 -18.46 -27.62 -3.13
CA MET A 1 -17.62 -28.33 -2.16
C MET A 1 -17.30 -27.38 -1.01
N PRO A 2 -17.46 -27.76 0.26
CA PRO A 2 -17.01 -26.92 1.36
C PRO A 2 -15.48 -26.90 1.34
N THR A 3 -14.90 -25.71 1.23
CA THR A 3 -13.46 -25.48 1.38
C THR A 3 -13.08 -25.87 2.80
N VAL A 4 -12.26 -26.91 2.95
CA VAL A 4 -11.65 -27.27 4.23
C VAL A 4 -10.89 -26.04 4.74
N PRO A 5 -11.13 -25.55 5.97
CA PRO A 5 -10.31 -24.50 6.54
C PRO A 5 -8.90 -25.06 6.68
N THR A 6 -8.01 -24.57 5.84
CA THR A 6 -6.58 -24.82 5.91
C THR A 6 -6.08 -24.25 7.24
N VAL A 7 -5.57 -25.15 8.09
CA VAL A 7 -4.98 -24.77 9.38
C VAL A 7 -3.80 -23.84 9.09
N PRO A 8 -3.78 -22.62 9.66
CA PRO A 8 -2.66 -21.71 9.45
C PRO A 8 -1.38 -22.32 10.01
N THR A 9 -0.28 -22.18 9.27
CA THR A 9 1.02 -22.69 9.73
C THR A 9 1.63 -21.68 10.69
N VAL A 10 1.86 -22.09 11.94
CA VAL A 10 2.46 -21.25 12.98
C VAL A 10 3.91 -21.68 13.23
N THR A 11 4.83 -20.73 13.35
CA THR A 11 6.26 -20.97 13.62
C THR A 11 6.80 -19.94 14.59
N THR A 12 7.48 -20.38 15.63
CA THR A 12 8.23 -19.49 16.53
C THR A 12 9.58 -19.15 15.91
N LEU A 13 9.92 -17.88 15.86
CA LEU A 13 11.21 -17.37 15.41
C LEU A 13 11.93 -16.75 16.60
N VAL A 14 13.18 -17.15 16.83
CA VAL A 14 14.04 -16.58 17.87
C VAL A 14 15.14 -15.81 17.16
N ALA A 15 15.29 -14.53 17.47
CA ALA A 15 16.21 -13.64 16.77
C ALA A 15 17.00 -12.77 17.75
N THR A 16 18.19 -12.38 17.32
CA THR A 16 19.16 -11.55 18.05
C THR A 16 19.53 -10.32 17.23
N ILE A 17 20.37 -9.44 17.79
CA ILE A 17 20.83 -8.24 17.09
C ILE A 17 21.53 -8.64 15.78
N GLY A 18 21.14 -8.00 14.67
CA GLY A 18 21.66 -8.26 13.33
C GLY A 18 20.79 -9.22 12.51
N ASP A 19 19.97 -10.05 13.14
CA ASP A 19 19.10 -10.98 12.44
C ASP A 19 17.98 -10.24 11.68
N LYS A 20 17.57 -10.83 10.55
CA LYS A 20 16.43 -10.37 9.76
C LYS A 20 15.24 -11.29 9.99
N VAL A 21 14.15 -10.74 10.51
CA VAL A 21 12.88 -11.42 10.73
C VAL A 21 11.86 -10.84 9.75
N GLY A 22 11.47 -11.63 8.74
CA GLY A 22 10.64 -11.12 7.65
C GLY A 22 11.34 -9.98 6.90
N THR A 23 10.78 -8.78 6.97
CA THR A 23 11.31 -7.55 6.37
C THR A 23 12.06 -6.65 7.37
N PHE A 24 12.15 -7.04 8.64
CA PHE A 24 12.73 -6.22 9.71
C PHE A 24 14.10 -6.76 10.14
N THR A 25 15.13 -5.93 10.08
CA THR A 25 16.47 -6.25 10.61
C THR A 25 16.66 -5.60 11.97
N ILE A 26 16.95 -6.41 12.98
CA ILE A 26 17.14 -5.95 14.36
C ILE A 26 18.46 -5.20 14.48
N LYS A 27 18.42 -3.99 15.03
CA LYS A 27 19.59 -3.16 15.35
C LYS A 27 19.88 -3.11 16.83
N GLN A 28 18.85 -3.03 17.67
CA GLN A 28 18.98 -3.03 19.13
C GLN A 28 17.80 -3.73 19.77
N ILE A 29 18.03 -4.39 20.91
CA ILE A 29 16.98 -4.96 21.75
C ILE A 29 17.05 -4.24 23.09
N GLY A 30 16.02 -3.45 23.40
CA GLY A 30 15.84 -2.75 24.67
C GLY A 30 14.98 -3.57 25.65
N LEU A 31 14.65 -2.98 26.81
CA LEU A 31 13.86 -3.66 27.84
C LEU A 31 12.43 -3.99 27.36
N ASN A 32 11.79 -3.05 26.67
CA ASN A 32 10.40 -3.15 26.23
C ASN A 32 10.22 -2.90 24.72
N VAL A 33 11.32 -2.65 24.00
CA VAL A 33 11.30 -2.26 22.59
C VAL A 33 12.38 -3.01 21.82
N VAL A 34 12.16 -3.22 20.53
CA VAL A 34 13.17 -3.65 19.58
C VAL A 34 13.28 -2.58 18.51
N GLU A 35 14.49 -2.06 18.32
CA GLU A 35 14.77 -1.08 17.27
C GLU A 35 15.43 -1.78 16.10
N GLY A 36 15.03 -1.40 14.89
CA GLY A 36 15.53 -2.04 13.69
C GLY A 36 15.22 -1.25 12.44
N VAL A 37 15.56 -1.85 11.32
CA VAL A 37 15.33 -1.29 9.99
C VAL A 37 14.31 -2.17 9.29
N PHE A 38 13.17 -1.59 8.94
CA PHE A 38 12.18 -2.24 8.08
C PHE A 38 12.53 -1.99 6.61
N TYR A 39 12.45 -3.03 5.79
CA TYR A 39 12.69 -2.98 4.34
C TYR A 39 11.40 -3.29 3.59
N ASN A 40 10.92 -2.35 2.78
CA ASN A 40 9.75 -2.60 1.95
C ASN A 40 10.11 -3.62 0.84
N PRO A 41 9.38 -4.75 0.71
CA PRO A 41 9.66 -5.74 -0.31
C PRO A 41 9.27 -5.30 -1.74
N TRP A 42 8.39 -4.29 -1.93
CA TRP A 42 7.84 -3.94 -3.25
C TRP A 42 7.38 -2.47 -3.42
N PRO A 43 7.48 -1.86 -4.62
CA PRO A 43 8.59 -1.88 -5.56
C PRO A 43 9.73 -0.93 -5.13
N LEU A 44 9.63 -0.37 -3.91
CA LEU A 44 10.69 0.41 -3.27
C LEU A 44 11.82 -0.51 -2.78
N CYS A 45 12.38 -1.33 -3.67
CA CYS A 45 13.68 -1.92 -3.39
C CYS A 45 14.61 -0.73 -3.09
N CYS A 46 15.18 -0.70 -1.88
CA CYS A 46 15.98 0.40 -1.30
C CYS A 46 15.26 1.40 -0.38
N PHE A 47 13.93 1.36 -0.18
CA PHE A 47 13.35 2.13 0.93
C PHE A 47 13.44 1.30 2.21
N SER A 48 14.30 1.79 3.10
CA SER A 48 14.52 1.22 4.42
C SER A 48 14.35 2.32 5.44
N MET A 49 13.76 2.01 6.57
CA MET A 49 13.47 3.03 7.57
C MET A 49 13.55 2.46 8.98
N ASN A 50 14.02 3.31 9.89
CA ASN A 50 14.14 2.93 11.29
C ASN A 50 12.74 2.77 11.90
N ARG A 51 12.54 1.66 12.59
CA ARG A 51 11.30 1.34 13.30
C ARG A 51 11.65 0.83 14.69
N THR A 52 10.82 1.24 15.64
CA THR A 52 10.82 0.72 17.00
C THR A 52 9.51 -0.04 17.17
N ILE A 53 9.60 -1.30 17.55
CA ILE A 53 8.45 -2.19 17.77
C ILE A 53 8.40 -2.65 19.23
N THR A 54 7.21 -2.98 19.70
CA THR A 54 6.88 -3.45 21.04
C THR A 54 6.17 -4.80 20.97
N VAL A 55 6.05 -5.49 22.11
CA VAL A 55 5.32 -6.75 22.17
C VAL A 55 3.87 -6.56 21.72
N GLY A 56 3.41 -7.40 20.79
CA GLY A 56 2.11 -7.31 20.14
C GLY A 56 2.14 -6.67 18.74
N ASP A 57 3.21 -5.96 18.38
CA ASP A 57 3.35 -5.40 17.03
C ASP A 57 3.58 -6.51 16.00
N ASP A 58 2.82 -6.45 14.91
CA ASP A 58 2.95 -7.34 13.76
C ASP A 58 3.88 -6.69 12.72
N ILE A 59 4.94 -7.38 12.32
CA ILE A 59 5.88 -6.97 11.26
C ILE A 59 5.72 -7.82 9.98
N GLY A 60 4.68 -8.65 9.93
CA GLY A 60 4.34 -9.48 8.78
C GLY A 60 3.64 -8.71 7.66
N ILE A 61 3.77 -9.22 6.44
CA ILE A 61 3.08 -8.67 5.27
C ILE A 61 1.69 -9.30 5.21
N SER A 62 0.71 -8.74 5.94
CA SER A 62 -0.57 -9.42 6.14
C SER A 62 -1.34 -9.66 4.85
N CYS A 63 -1.17 -8.81 3.84
CA CYS A 63 -1.75 -9.04 2.53
C CYS A 63 -1.21 -10.30 1.84
N GLU A 64 0.07 -10.62 2.00
CA GLU A 64 0.67 -11.88 1.54
C GLU A 64 0.28 -13.08 2.43
N GLY A 65 -0.63 -12.88 3.39
CA GLY A 65 -1.03 -13.91 4.34
C GLY A 65 0.05 -14.19 5.38
N VAL A 66 0.98 -13.26 5.60
CA VAL A 66 2.07 -13.39 6.56
C VAL A 66 1.83 -12.46 7.74
N SER A 67 1.68 -13.01 8.93
CA SER A 67 1.72 -12.27 10.20
C SER A 67 2.97 -12.70 10.95
N ILE A 68 3.70 -11.77 11.56
CA ILE A 68 4.90 -11.99 12.37
C ILE A 68 4.83 -11.06 13.57
N ILE A 69 4.26 -11.54 14.68
CA ILE A 69 4.04 -10.74 15.88
C ILE A 69 5.25 -10.87 16.81
N LEU A 70 5.73 -9.74 17.35
CA LEU A 70 6.70 -9.76 18.45
C LEU A 70 5.99 -10.22 19.73
N GLU A 71 6.27 -11.45 20.17
CA GLU A 71 5.61 -12.08 21.32
C GLU A 71 6.34 -11.79 22.63
N ASN A 72 7.68 -11.73 22.60
CA ASN A 72 8.47 -11.58 23.82
C ASN A 72 9.81 -10.90 23.55
N ILE A 73 10.27 -10.11 24.53
CA ILE A 73 11.62 -9.55 24.58
C ILE A 73 12.31 -10.06 25.85
N ASN A 74 13.40 -10.82 25.67
CA ASN A 74 14.32 -11.18 26.74
C ASN A 74 15.57 -10.29 26.64
N PHE A 75 15.49 -9.13 27.29
CA PHE A 75 16.57 -8.14 27.29
C PHE A 75 17.89 -8.65 27.91
N PRO A 76 17.91 -9.35 29.06
CA PRO A 76 19.15 -9.90 29.61
C PRO A 76 19.91 -10.80 28.64
N SER A 77 19.18 -11.61 27.86
CA SER A 77 19.77 -12.51 26.86
C SER A 77 19.88 -11.87 25.46
N GLN A 78 19.44 -10.64 25.26
CA GLN A 78 19.37 -9.95 23.97
C GLN A 78 18.65 -10.78 22.89
N ILE A 79 17.49 -11.35 23.25
CA ILE A 79 16.67 -12.20 22.39
C ILE A 79 15.29 -11.57 22.20
N ALA A 80 14.82 -11.52 20.95
CA ALA A 80 13.44 -11.23 20.59
C ALA A 80 12.79 -12.50 20.04
N VAL A 81 11.57 -12.80 20.49
CA VAL A 81 10.80 -13.97 20.06
C VAL A 81 9.59 -13.50 19.28
N PHE A 82 9.42 -14.05 18.09
CA PHE A 82 8.30 -13.74 17.20
C PHE A 82 7.45 -14.98 16.95
N GLN A 83 6.16 -14.77 16.74
CA GLN A 83 5.25 -15.78 16.23
C GLN A 83 4.86 -15.45 14.80
N ARG A 84 5.32 -16.30 13.88
CA ARG A 84 4.94 -16.22 12.46
C ARG A 84 3.72 -17.09 12.20
N THR A 85 2.72 -16.52 11.55
CA THR A 85 1.53 -17.22 11.08
C THR A 85 1.40 -17.05 9.57
N LEU A 86 1.27 -18.17 8.85
CA LEU A 86 0.95 -18.20 7.43
C LEU A 86 -0.50 -18.61 7.22
N THR A 87 -1.28 -17.75 6.59
CA THR A 87 -2.63 -18.07 6.12
C THR A 87 -2.58 -18.40 4.63
N SER A 88 -3.09 -19.57 4.25
CA SER A 88 -3.23 -19.92 2.84
C SER A 88 -4.31 -19.01 2.22
N GLY A 89 -3.95 -18.26 1.19
CA GLY A 89 -4.85 -17.27 0.58
C GLY A 89 -4.36 -15.83 0.69
N GLY A 90 -3.07 -15.62 1.01
CA GLY A 90 -2.42 -14.33 0.75
C GLY A 90 -2.83 -13.81 -0.63
N ARG A 91 -3.57 -12.71 -0.64
CA ARG A 91 -3.94 -12.03 -1.88
C ARG A 91 -2.70 -11.24 -2.32
N SER A 92 -2.59 -10.92 -3.60
CA SER A 92 -1.70 -9.81 -3.99
C SER A 92 -2.02 -8.61 -3.10
N CYS A 93 -1.00 -7.97 -2.53
CA CYS A 93 -1.21 -6.78 -1.71
C CYS A 93 -2.09 -5.79 -2.44
N PRO A 94 -3.10 -5.22 -1.75
CA PRO A 94 -4.07 -4.39 -2.43
C PRO A 94 -3.34 -3.21 -3.04
N ILE A 95 -3.43 -3.11 -4.36
CA ILE A 95 -2.79 -2.07 -5.13
C ILE A 95 -3.81 -0.95 -5.28
N CYS A 96 -3.85 -0.01 -4.35
CA CYS A 96 -5.01 0.87 -4.20
C CYS A 96 -4.61 2.27 -3.69
N LEU A 97 -5.53 3.21 -3.79
CA LEU A 97 -5.43 4.57 -3.29
C LEU A 97 -5.96 4.67 -1.85
N SER A 98 -5.57 5.75 -1.15
CA SER A 98 -6.09 6.06 0.17
C SER A 98 -7.60 6.34 0.17
N GLY A 99 -8.25 6.14 1.31
CA GLY A 99 -9.67 6.41 1.51
C GLY A 99 -10.04 7.90 1.56
N ASP A 100 -9.06 8.81 1.59
CA ASP A 100 -9.30 10.25 1.51
C ASP A 100 -9.20 10.80 0.09
N THR A 101 -8.86 9.92 -0.86
CA THR A 101 -8.77 10.27 -2.27
C THR A 101 -10.08 10.83 -2.79
N ILE A 102 -9.99 11.95 -3.51
CA ILE A 102 -11.07 12.60 -4.21
C ILE A 102 -11.00 12.24 -5.69
N ILE A 103 -12.04 11.60 -6.20
CA ILE A 103 -12.17 11.21 -7.60
C ILE A 103 -12.85 12.34 -8.38
N ASN A 104 -12.30 12.67 -9.53
CA ASN A 104 -12.90 13.68 -10.40
C ASN A 104 -14.08 13.06 -11.15
N THR A 105 -15.30 13.36 -10.68
CA THR A 105 -16.54 12.94 -11.33
C THR A 105 -17.10 14.03 -12.23
N LEU A 106 -18.02 13.68 -13.13
CA LEU A 106 -18.70 14.66 -13.98
C LEU A 106 -19.54 15.63 -13.16
N ASN A 107 -20.09 15.17 -12.02
CA ASN A 107 -20.95 15.94 -11.13
C ASN A 107 -20.19 16.66 -10.01
N GLY A 108 -18.85 16.71 -10.11
CA GLY A 108 -17.96 17.34 -9.14
C GLY A 108 -17.05 16.34 -8.42
N PRO A 109 -16.14 16.82 -7.55
CA PRO A 109 -15.24 15.95 -6.83
C PRO A 109 -16.00 15.06 -5.82
N LEU A 110 -15.70 13.75 -5.80
CA LEU A 110 -16.34 12.77 -4.92
C LEU A 110 -15.29 11.96 -4.17
N ASN A 111 -15.42 11.83 -2.85
CA ASN A 111 -14.51 10.95 -2.10
C ASN A 111 -14.67 9.49 -2.56
N VAL A 112 -13.56 8.77 -2.71
CA VAL A 112 -13.50 7.40 -3.23
C VAL A 112 -14.39 6.42 -2.45
N LYS A 113 -14.61 6.65 -1.14
CA LYS A 113 -15.50 5.84 -0.28
C LYS A 113 -16.96 5.87 -0.75
N ASN A 114 -17.35 6.93 -1.46
CA ASN A 114 -18.72 7.17 -1.93
C ASN A 114 -18.88 6.87 -3.43
N VAL A 115 -17.82 6.49 -4.12
CA VAL A 115 -17.88 6.11 -5.54
C VAL A 115 -18.52 4.73 -5.65
N THR A 116 -19.48 4.60 -6.55
CA THR A 116 -20.16 3.34 -6.85
C THR A 116 -20.09 3.00 -8.33
N VAL A 117 -20.33 1.74 -8.69
CA VAL A 117 -20.50 1.32 -10.09
C VAL A 117 -21.60 2.17 -10.75
N GLY A 118 -21.33 2.66 -11.96
CA GLY A 118 -22.17 3.60 -12.69
C GLY A 118 -21.88 5.08 -12.41
N THR A 119 -21.05 5.42 -11.42
CA THR A 119 -20.65 6.82 -11.17
C THR A 119 -20.00 7.42 -12.42
N PRO A 120 -20.47 8.56 -12.95
CA PRO A 120 -19.85 9.22 -14.09
C PRO A 120 -18.51 9.84 -13.72
N VAL A 121 -17.42 9.47 -14.40
CA VAL A 121 -16.05 9.91 -14.08
C VAL A 121 -15.33 10.48 -15.29
N TRP A 122 -14.31 11.31 -15.01
CA TRP A 122 -13.35 11.71 -16.03
C TRP A 122 -12.31 10.60 -16.25
N THR A 123 -12.06 10.25 -17.51
CA THR A 123 -11.06 9.27 -17.96
C THR A 123 -10.36 9.78 -19.22
N VAL A 124 -9.40 9.04 -19.77
CA VAL A 124 -8.77 9.40 -21.06
C VAL A 124 -9.00 8.33 -22.11
N ASP A 125 -9.16 8.78 -23.35
CA ASP A 125 -9.16 7.90 -24.50
C ASP A 125 -7.75 7.42 -24.85
N ARG A 126 -7.63 6.53 -25.84
CA ARG A 126 -6.36 5.99 -26.33
C ARG A 126 -5.37 7.03 -26.88
N PHE A 127 -5.83 8.26 -27.13
CA PHE A 127 -5.00 9.37 -27.60
C PHE A 127 -4.61 10.33 -26.46
N GLY A 128 -4.91 9.98 -25.20
CA GLY A 128 -4.65 10.80 -24.03
C GLY A 128 -5.61 11.97 -23.85
N ARG A 129 -6.72 12.02 -24.61
CA ARG A 129 -7.69 13.12 -24.52
C ARG A 129 -8.66 12.86 -23.38
N LYS A 130 -8.87 13.87 -22.53
CA LYS A 130 -9.85 13.82 -21.45
C LYS A 130 -11.25 13.61 -22.01
N THR A 131 -11.95 12.61 -21.50
CA THR A 131 -13.29 12.21 -21.89
C THR A 131 -14.10 11.73 -20.69
N THR A 132 -15.39 11.50 -20.87
CA THR A 132 -16.28 10.96 -19.83
C THR A 132 -16.41 9.45 -19.96
N GLY A 133 -16.45 8.77 -18.82
CA GLY A 133 -16.81 7.35 -18.72
C GLY A 133 -17.67 7.11 -17.48
N THR A 134 -17.95 5.85 -17.19
CA THR A 134 -18.60 5.41 -15.94
C THR A 134 -17.70 4.44 -15.20
N VAL A 135 -17.86 4.34 -13.89
CA VAL A 135 -17.17 3.33 -13.10
C VAL A 135 -17.77 1.95 -13.37
N LEU A 136 -16.95 1.00 -13.78
CA LEU A 136 -17.33 -0.40 -14.04
C LEU A 136 -17.15 -1.28 -12.82
N GLU A 137 -16.09 -1.07 -12.04
CA GLU A 137 -15.77 -1.81 -10.82
C GLU A 137 -15.21 -0.84 -9.77
N VAL A 138 -15.53 -1.10 -8.50
CA VAL A 138 -14.86 -0.49 -7.35
C VAL A 138 -14.32 -1.61 -6.48
N ARG A 139 -13.01 -1.59 -6.22
CA ARG A 139 -12.35 -2.51 -5.31
C ARG A 139 -12.11 -1.81 -3.98
N LYS A 140 -12.58 -2.43 -2.90
CA LYS A 140 -12.32 -2.02 -1.52
C LYS A 140 -11.52 -3.12 -0.83
N SER A 141 -10.33 -2.79 -0.38
CA SER A 141 -9.40 -3.76 0.20
C SER A 141 -9.11 -3.45 1.65
N PRO A 142 -9.24 -4.44 2.56
CA PRO A 142 -8.87 -4.24 3.96
C PRO A 142 -7.36 -4.02 4.09
N VAL A 143 -6.99 -3.17 5.02
CA VAL A 143 -5.60 -2.76 5.26
C VAL A 143 -5.04 -3.57 6.43
N PRO A 144 -3.82 -4.13 6.30
CA PRO A 144 -3.06 -4.70 7.42
C PRO A 144 -2.95 -3.75 8.62
N SER A 145 -2.72 -4.29 9.82
CA SER A 145 -2.33 -3.49 10.99
C SER A 145 -1.10 -2.61 10.73
N ILE A 146 -0.22 -3.06 9.83
CA ILE A 146 0.96 -2.33 9.37
C ILE A 146 0.95 -2.22 7.84
N HIS A 147 0.33 -1.16 7.33
CA HIS A 147 0.37 -0.82 5.92
C HIS A 147 1.02 0.53 5.73
N GLU A 148 1.75 0.67 4.65
CA GLU A 148 2.38 1.92 4.26
C GLU A 148 1.99 2.27 2.83
N VAL A 149 1.86 3.57 2.59
CA VAL A 149 1.52 4.14 1.30
C VAL A 149 2.56 5.18 0.92
N VAL A 150 2.79 5.33 -0.38
CA VAL A 150 3.60 6.42 -0.90
C VAL A 150 2.78 7.69 -0.83
N HIS A 151 3.26 8.67 -0.08
CA HIS A 151 2.81 10.05 -0.10
C HIS A 151 3.63 10.82 -1.13
N ILE A 152 2.94 11.41 -2.10
CA ILE A 152 3.53 12.33 -3.07
C ILE A 152 2.96 13.73 -2.91
N VAL A 153 3.80 14.73 -3.19
CA VAL A 153 3.38 16.12 -3.38
C VAL A 153 4.02 16.65 -4.66
N LEU A 154 3.21 17.22 -5.52
CA LEU A 154 3.61 17.91 -6.73
C LEU A 154 3.83 19.41 -6.46
N GLN A 155 4.67 20.06 -7.26
CA GLN A 155 5.03 21.46 -7.12
C GLN A 155 3.82 22.41 -7.21
N ASP A 156 2.77 22.00 -7.90
CA ASP A 156 1.49 22.73 -7.99
C ASP A 156 0.55 22.51 -6.78
N GLY A 157 1.00 21.77 -5.77
CA GLY A 157 0.30 21.52 -4.52
C GLY A 157 -0.64 20.31 -4.53
N ARG A 158 -0.80 19.62 -5.67
CA ARG A 158 -1.53 18.35 -5.71
C ARG A 158 -0.77 17.28 -4.92
N GLN A 159 -1.51 16.43 -4.22
CA GLN A 159 -0.94 15.36 -3.41
C GLN A 159 -1.79 14.10 -3.48
N LEU A 160 -1.16 12.94 -3.30
CA LEU A 160 -1.85 11.66 -3.31
C LEU A 160 -1.13 10.65 -2.42
N TYR A 161 -1.92 9.75 -1.85
CA TYR A 161 -1.47 8.61 -1.06
C TYR A 161 -1.89 7.33 -1.79
N ALA A 162 -0.93 6.51 -2.20
CA ALA A 162 -1.19 5.31 -2.99
C ALA A 162 -0.29 4.15 -2.54
N SER A 163 -0.78 2.92 -2.68
CA SER A 163 0.06 1.74 -2.50
C SER A 163 1.25 1.79 -3.46
N PRO A 164 2.46 1.36 -3.04
CA PRO A 164 3.66 1.50 -3.87
C PRO A 164 3.56 0.86 -5.26
N ALA A 165 2.84 -0.24 -5.43
CA ALA A 165 2.69 -0.91 -6.73
C ALA A 165 1.59 -0.30 -7.63
N HIS A 166 0.89 0.76 -7.19
CA HIS A 166 -0.20 1.35 -7.97
C HIS A 166 0.36 2.07 -9.20
N PRO A 167 -0.25 1.88 -10.39
CA PRO A 167 0.29 2.47 -11.61
C PRO A 167 -0.04 3.95 -11.70
N THR A 168 0.93 4.71 -12.16
CA THR A 168 0.75 6.06 -12.70
C THR A 168 0.33 5.96 -14.16
N ALA A 169 -0.15 7.07 -14.74
CA ALA A 169 -0.55 7.11 -16.14
C ALA A 169 0.64 7.06 -17.13
N ASP A 170 1.89 7.24 -16.67
CA ASP A 170 3.08 7.21 -17.52
C ASP A 170 3.79 5.83 -17.55
N GLY A 171 3.18 4.82 -16.91
CA GLY A 171 3.66 3.44 -16.93
C GLY A 171 4.55 3.05 -15.75
N ARG A 172 4.99 4.00 -14.94
CA ARG A 172 5.65 3.73 -13.64
C ARG A 172 4.65 3.36 -12.57
N THR A 173 5.11 2.79 -11.48
CA THR A 173 4.39 2.65 -10.21
C THR A 173 4.73 3.78 -9.23
N PHE A 174 3.86 4.03 -8.24
CA PHE A 174 4.11 5.05 -7.22
C PHE A 174 5.41 4.82 -6.44
N GLY A 175 5.82 3.58 -6.22
CA GLY A 175 7.06 3.24 -5.54
C GLY A 175 8.31 3.35 -6.42
N GLU A 176 8.18 3.62 -7.71
CA GLU A 176 9.33 3.93 -8.58
C GLU A 176 9.62 5.44 -8.67
N LEU A 177 8.69 6.26 -8.20
CA LEU A 177 8.79 7.71 -8.22
C LEU A 177 9.92 8.21 -7.32
N LYS A 178 10.57 9.29 -7.75
CA LYS A 178 11.61 9.99 -6.99
C LYS A 178 11.34 11.49 -6.95
N GLN A 179 11.81 12.14 -5.90
CA GLN A 179 11.80 13.61 -5.84
C GLN A 179 12.54 14.19 -7.05
N GLY A 180 11.96 15.19 -7.69
CA GLY A 180 12.47 15.80 -8.93
C GLY A 180 11.92 15.19 -10.22
N ASP A 181 11.30 14.01 -10.17
CA ASP A 181 10.61 13.43 -11.33
C ASP A 181 9.41 14.30 -11.74
N ILE A 182 9.00 14.20 -13.00
CA ILE A 182 7.76 14.82 -13.50
C ILE A 182 6.65 13.76 -13.48
N LEU A 183 5.49 14.11 -12.92
CA LEU A 183 4.27 13.32 -12.96
C LEU A 183 3.09 14.24 -13.29
N ASP A 184 2.26 13.84 -14.25
CA ASP A 184 1.09 14.60 -14.72
C ASP A 184 1.40 16.10 -14.92
N ASN A 185 2.49 16.35 -15.66
CA ASN A 185 3.02 17.67 -16.03
C ASN A 185 3.48 18.56 -14.86
N SER A 186 3.80 17.98 -13.70
CA SER A 186 4.27 18.71 -12.52
C SER A 186 5.44 18.00 -11.84
N VAL A 187 6.32 18.75 -11.17
CA VAL A 187 7.52 18.20 -10.53
C VAL A 187 7.16 17.64 -9.15
N LEU A 188 7.63 16.44 -8.83
CA LEU A 188 7.49 15.84 -7.51
C LEU A 188 8.43 16.51 -6.50
N THR A 189 7.86 17.20 -5.52
CA THR A 189 8.61 17.86 -4.43
C THR A 189 8.74 16.98 -3.20
N VAL A 190 7.82 16.03 -3.00
CA VAL A 190 7.86 15.05 -1.91
C VAL A 190 7.54 13.67 -2.49
N VAL A 191 8.33 12.67 -2.09
CA VAL A 191 8.03 11.24 -2.28
C VAL A 191 8.53 10.52 -1.04
N GLU A 192 7.62 10.01 -0.23
CA GLU A 192 7.95 9.32 1.02
C GLU A 192 6.99 8.17 1.29
N LEU A 193 7.47 7.12 1.95
CA LEU A 193 6.65 6.02 2.41
C LEU A 193 6.20 6.32 3.85
N VAL A 194 4.89 6.34 4.08
CA VAL A 194 4.31 6.73 5.38
C VAL A 194 3.36 5.65 5.91
N PRO A 195 3.23 5.51 7.25
CA PRO A 195 2.18 4.68 7.85
C PRO A 195 0.79 5.06 7.33
N TYR A 196 -0.02 4.06 7.02
CA TYR A 196 -1.39 4.23 6.59
C TYR A 196 -2.36 3.79 7.69
N GLY A 197 -3.09 4.75 8.26
CA GLY A 197 -3.94 4.53 9.43
C GLY A 197 -5.40 4.18 9.14
N GLN A 198 -5.85 4.12 7.88
CA GLN A 198 -7.25 3.82 7.58
C GLN A 198 -7.48 2.32 7.36
N ALA A 199 -8.69 1.86 7.67
CA ALA A 199 -9.05 0.44 7.57
C ALA A 199 -9.10 -0.12 6.14
N TYR A 200 -9.21 0.74 5.12
CA TYR A 200 -9.40 0.33 3.73
C TYR A 200 -8.61 1.20 2.74
N THR A 201 -8.21 0.59 1.64
CA THR A 201 -7.76 1.25 0.40
C THR A 201 -8.72 0.92 -0.74
N TYR A 202 -8.69 1.76 -1.78
CA TYR A 202 -9.68 1.74 -2.85
C TYR A 202 -9.04 1.81 -4.24
N ASP A 203 -9.61 1.11 -5.21
CA ASP A 203 -9.30 1.28 -6.63
C ASP A 203 -10.59 1.24 -7.46
N LEU A 204 -10.57 1.80 -8.66
CA LEU A 204 -11.73 1.82 -9.55
C LEU A 204 -11.33 1.59 -11.01
N LEU A 205 -12.22 0.92 -11.74
CA LEU A 205 -12.10 0.71 -13.17
C LEU A 205 -13.02 1.69 -13.89
N PRO A 206 -12.52 2.71 -14.60
CA PRO A 206 -13.36 3.51 -15.49
C PRO A 206 -13.65 2.74 -16.79
N SER A 207 -14.77 3.05 -17.45
CA SER A 207 -15.19 2.45 -18.73
C SER A 207 -14.38 2.93 -19.94
N GLY A 208 -13.36 3.76 -19.74
CA GLY A 208 -12.52 4.29 -20.80
C GLY A 208 -11.48 3.27 -21.29
N ASP A 209 -11.00 3.47 -22.52
CA ASP A 209 -10.06 2.57 -23.22
C ASP A 209 -8.73 2.32 -22.48
N THR A 210 -8.37 3.17 -21.52
CA THR A 210 -7.05 3.18 -20.87
C THR A 210 -7.05 2.65 -19.44
N GLY A 211 -8.22 2.55 -18.81
CA GLY A 211 -8.31 2.29 -17.38
C GLY A 211 -7.80 3.45 -16.49
N PHE A 212 -7.53 4.62 -17.05
CA PHE A 212 -7.01 5.77 -16.29
C PHE A 212 -8.12 6.66 -15.76
N TYR A 213 -7.91 7.25 -14.58
CA TYR A 213 -8.85 8.16 -13.94
C TYR A 213 -8.10 9.24 -13.15
N TRP A 214 -8.80 10.32 -12.79
CA TRP A 214 -8.21 11.37 -11.97
C TRP A 214 -8.53 11.18 -10.50
N ALA A 215 -7.47 11.10 -9.70
CA ALA A 215 -7.48 11.02 -8.24
C ALA A 215 -6.71 12.22 -7.67
N ASN A 216 -7.35 13.03 -6.82
CA ASN A 216 -6.82 14.32 -6.34
C ASN A 216 -6.30 15.21 -7.46
N ASN A 217 -6.99 15.23 -8.60
CA ASN A 217 -6.56 15.91 -9.83
C ASN A 217 -5.23 15.40 -10.42
N ILE A 218 -4.79 14.19 -10.10
CA ILE A 218 -3.63 13.52 -10.71
C ILE A 218 -4.13 12.34 -11.55
N LEU A 219 -3.70 12.23 -12.81
CA LEU A 219 -4.04 11.10 -13.66
C LEU A 219 -3.28 9.84 -13.22
N VAL A 220 -4.02 8.79 -12.85
CA VAL A 220 -3.48 7.50 -12.36
C VAL A 220 -4.11 6.33 -13.11
N GLY A 221 -3.49 5.15 -13.02
CA GLY A 221 -4.00 3.94 -13.65
C GLY A 221 -4.80 3.06 -12.69
N SER A 222 -5.83 2.41 -13.23
CA SER A 222 -6.52 1.30 -12.56
C SER A 222 -5.62 0.05 -12.52
N THR A 223 -5.71 -0.73 -11.44
CA THR A 223 -5.13 -2.08 -11.34
C THR A 223 -6.13 -3.16 -11.70
N LEU A 224 -7.38 -2.77 -11.91
CA LEU A 224 -8.48 -3.60 -12.35
C LEU A 224 -8.49 -3.70 -13.88
N SER A 225 -9.01 -4.80 -14.39
CA SER A 225 -9.22 -5.02 -15.83
C SER A 225 -10.64 -5.53 -16.04
N PRO A 226 -11.29 -5.19 -17.18
CA PRO A 226 -12.56 -5.79 -17.55
C PRO A 226 -12.45 -7.32 -17.53
N ALA A 227 -13.48 -7.99 -17.02
CA ALA A 227 -13.59 -9.45 -17.01
C ALA A 227 -13.77 -10.03 -18.42
#